data_AF-A0A2N9JC47-F1
#
_entry.id   AF-A0A2N9JC47-F1
#
_cell.length_a   1.000
_cell.length_b   1.000
_cell.length_c   1.000
_cell.angle_alpha   90.00
_cell.angle_beta   90.00
_cell.angle_gamma   90.00
#
_symmetry.space_group_name_H-M   'P 1'
#
loop_
_entity.id
_entity.type
_entity.pdbx_description
1 polymer ?
#
loop_
_entity_poly.entity_id
_entity_poly.type
_entity_poly.pdbx_seq_one_letter_code
_entity_poly.pdbx_strand_id
1 'polypeptide(L)'
;MSIPPGSFSGPVQPQTLGSGEPGPAENRDDRAWPHAGSSNVPVGTPPSAPALVEKPHPLTPLVRAWVLVVAVAWTIGRDLLGRPEGLRLPPLTWVSGGVGAVLVTLLVVAYLDWRATSFVVDHGELRLERGVFTKSSERIRFDRIQSVDITEPFAARLLGLAEVTIDVGAEGGHRMRYLSRARAAAMRDYLLARAHGQRPAEVTRQSTTGVLDDLAAGDEVLVRVPSGRLVIGALLSHEFLLLTVPASVMIAVVIALDPRGPSVVLGNPWLLLGAALPALGGLWSFVVHRVIGQWHYQFVRSGPGLKITRGLTSLSSQSVPRHRIQSLRIAQPLWWRRLGYYRVDMSVLGNHGLARDEDQAGRTSILLPIGTRAEVDRVLRTIWPGLDLDAIAITPSPQRARWVQPLAQGWVGWGWDGSVLVTRMGWLTRTQHVVPHARVQSLALQQGPLLRKLRLASVAVHTTQALAVNAALHLDADAARALLFAEAERARSGKLDGLFSSAE
;
A
#
# COMPACT_ATOMS: atom_id res chain seq x y z
N MET A 1 14.11 21.63 24.35
CA MET A 1 14.85 20.89 25.39
C MET A 1 15.40 19.64 24.72
N SER A 2 16.65 19.72 24.30
CA SER A 2 17.41 18.72 23.55
C SER A 2 18.01 17.71 24.53
N ILE A 3 17.69 16.43 24.35
CA ILE A 3 18.36 15.32 25.05
C ILE A 3 19.37 14.73 24.06
N PRO A 4 20.66 14.56 24.42
CA PRO A 4 21.70 14.13 23.50
C PRO A 4 21.60 12.63 23.15
N PRO A 5 22.12 12.21 21.97
CA PRO A 5 22.10 10.82 21.54
C PRO A 5 23.19 10.05 22.28
N GLY A 6 22.83 9.28 23.31
CA GLY A 6 23.81 8.49 24.06
C GLY A 6 23.31 7.67 25.25
N SER A 7 22.01 7.63 25.56
CA SER A 7 21.52 6.98 26.78
C SER A 7 21.45 5.44 26.75
N PHE A 8 22.12 4.78 25.81
CA PHE A 8 22.09 3.31 25.65
C PHE A 8 23.37 2.62 26.14
N SER A 9 24.01 3.12 27.18
CA SER A 9 25.20 2.48 27.75
C SER A 9 25.30 2.69 29.26
N GLY A 10 24.97 1.67 30.04
CA GLY A 10 25.30 1.55 31.46
C GLY A 10 25.85 0.14 31.73
N PRO A 11 26.88 -0.03 32.58
CA PRO A 11 27.66 -1.27 32.66
C PRO A 11 26.95 -2.33 33.53
N VAL A 12 27.03 -3.59 33.10
CA VAL A 12 26.58 -4.75 33.89
C VAL A 12 27.81 -5.38 34.55
N GLN A 13 27.85 -5.41 35.89
CA GLN A 13 28.82 -6.20 36.65
C GLN A 13 28.38 -7.68 36.66
N PRO A 14 29.31 -8.64 36.51
CA PRO A 14 28.98 -10.06 36.59
C PRO A 14 28.92 -10.52 38.06
N GLN A 15 27.80 -11.13 38.48
CA GLN A 15 27.75 -11.92 39.71
C GLN A 15 27.83 -13.42 39.40
N THR A 16 28.59 -14.08 40.26
CA THR A 16 29.11 -15.44 40.23
C THR A 16 28.04 -16.52 40.33
N LEU A 17 28.13 -17.56 39.48
CA LEU A 17 27.37 -18.80 39.56
C LEU A 17 27.95 -19.71 40.65
N GLY A 18 27.14 -20.04 41.67
CA GLY A 18 27.42 -21.09 42.64
C GLY A 18 26.92 -22.45 42.14
N SER A 19 27.81 -23.43 42.11
CA SER A 19 27.64 -24.83 41.76
C SER A 19 26.96 -25.65 42.87
N GLY A 20 26.06 -26.57 42.51
CA GLY A 20 25.55 -27.62 43.39
C GLY A 20 25.06 -28.84 42.58
N GLU A 21 25.65 -30.00 42.89
CA GLU A 21 25.54 -31.32 42.22
C GLU A 21 24.16 -32.02 42.31
N PRO A 22 23.91 -33.06 41.49
CA PRO A 22 22.65 -33.82 41.47
C PRO A 22 22.70 -35.13 42.30
N GLY A 23 21.58 -35.50 42.92
CA GLY A 23 21.35 -36.81 43.56
C GLY A 23 19.98 -37.41 43.17
N PRO A 24 19.80 -38.75 43.24
CA PRO A 24 19.16 -39.52 42.18
C PRO A 24 17.72 -40.01 42.46
N ALA A 25 17.17 -40.66 41.43
CA ALA A 25 15.80 -41.11 41.22
C ALA A 25 15.23 -42.10 42.25
N GLU A 26 13.92 -42.00 42.51
CA GLU A 26 13.10 -43.10 43.01
C GLU A 26 11.69 -43.08 42.39
N ASN A 27 11.25 -44.26 41.99
CA ASN A 27 10.01 -44.58 41.29
C ASN A 27 9.00 -45.17 42.29
N ARG A 28 7.76 -44.68 42.35
CA ARG A 28 6.63 -45.50 42.81
C ARG A 28 5.25 -44.94 42.45
N ASP A 29 4.45 -45.84 41.91
CA ASP A 29 3.04 -45.76 41.57
C ASP A 29 2.10 -45.50 42.77
N ASP A 30 0.88 -45.11 42.39
CA ASP A 30 -0.41 -45.39 43.04
C ASP A 30 -0.98 -44.48 44.14
N ARG A 31 -2.06 -43.79 43.71
CA ARG A 31 -3.35 -43.55 44.40
C ARG A 31 -3.53 -42.34 45.34
N ALA A 32 -4.73 -41.78 45.16
CA ALA A 32 -5.51 -40.95 46.08
C ALA A 32 -5.01 -39.52 46.30
N TRP A 33 -5.71 -38.56 45.68
CA TRP A 33 -5.65 -37.15 46.07
C TRP A 33 -6.75 -36.87 47.11
N PRO A 34 -6.43 -36.60 48.38
CA PRO A 34 -7.34 -35.89 49.27
C PRO A 34 -7.11 -34.37 49.12
N HIS A 35 -8.21 -33.62 49.04
CA HIS A 35 -8.18 -32.16 49.12
C HIS A 35 -7.75 -31.71 50.53
N ALA A 36 -6.65 -30.96 50.65
CA ALA A 36 -6.42 -30.02 51.75
C ALA A 36 -5.27 -29.04 51.44
N GLY A 37 -5.56 -27.73 51.55
CA GLY A 37 -4.71 -26.77 52.27
C GLY A 37 -3.39 -26.29 51.66
N SER A 38 -3.48 -25.19 50.90
CA SER A 38 -2.58 -24.00 50.98
C SER A 38 -1.06 -24.17 51.16
N SER A 39 -0.31 -23.83 50.11
CA SER A 39 0.77 -22.83 50.21
C SER A 39 1.01 -22.19 48.83
N ASN A 40 0.30 -21.09 48.56
CA ASN A 40 0.66 -20.18 47.46
C ASN A 40 1.99 -19.52 47.84
N VAL A 41 3.10 -20.10 47.39
CA VAL A 41 4.34 -19.34 47.23
C VAL A 41 4.09 -18.42 46.03
N PRO A 42 4.09 -17.09 46.19
CA PRO A 42 4.10 -16.22 45.03
C PRO A 42 5.45 -16.41 44.36
N VAL A 43 5.46 -17.12 43.21
CA VAL A 43 6.58 -17.08 42.28
C VAL A 43 6.77 -15.62 41.92
N GLY A 44 7.78 -14.99 42.49
CA GLY A 44 8.16 -13.63 42.17
C GLY A 44 8.47 -13.57 40.69
N THR A 45 7.62 -12.85 39.93
CA THR A 45 7.97 -12.40 38.60
C THR A 45 9.32 -11.69 38.70
N PRO A 46 10.36 -12.08 37.92
CA PRO A 46 11.60 -11.33 37.93
C PRO A 46 11.28 -9.87 37.61
N PRO A 47 11.91 -8.89 38.29
CA PRO A 47 11.62 -7.48 38.06
C PRO A 47 11.88 -7.16 36.59
N SER A 48 10.79 -6.88 35.87
CA SER A 48 10.83 -6.38 34.51
C SER A 48 11.69 -5.12 34.49
N ALA A 49 12.74 -5.11 33.67
CA ALA A 49 13.54 -3.91 33.49
C ALA A 49 12.64 -2.77 32.99
N PRO A 50 12.98 -1.50 33.25
CA PRO A 50 12.07 -0.39 33.08
C PRO A 50 11.57 -0.30 31.64
N ALA A 51 10.25 -0.45 31.46
CA ALA A 51 9.60 -0.28 30.18
C ALA A 51 9.86 1.15 29.66
N LEU A 52 10.34 1.29 28.43
CA LEU A 52 10.64 2.59 27.85
C LEU A 52 9.32 3.24 27.42
N VAL A 53 8.85 4.21 28.20
CA VAL A 53 7.64 4.99 27.90
C VAL A 53 8.04 6.21 27.08
N GLU A 54 7.64 6.25 25.81
CA GLU A 54 7.83 7.38 24.91
C GLU A 54 6.51 8.08 24.60
N LYS A 55 6.57 9.41 24.47
CA LYS A 55 5.42 10.24 24.09
C LYS A 55 5.53 10.66 22.61
N PRO A 56 4.41 10.83 21.90
CA PRO A 56 4.42 11.38 20.55
C PRO A 56 4.97 12.80 20.51
N HIS A 57 5.34 13.28 19.32
CA HIS A 57 5.87 14.63 19.17
C HIS A 57 4.83 15.70 19.54
N PRO A 58 5.21 16.78 20.26
CA PRO A 58 4.27 17.83 20.73
C PRO A 58 3.54 18.59 19.62
N LEU A 59 4.03 18.54 18.38
CA LEU A 59 3.41 19.17 17.21
C LEU A 59 2.28 18.32 16.58
N THR A 60 2.02 17.12 17.09
CA THR A 60 0.91 16.26 16.64
C THR A 60 -0.45 16.97 16.54
N PRO A 61 -0.86 17.82 17.51
CA PRO A 61 -2.12 18.54 17.46
C PRO A 61 -2.25 19.47 16.24
N LEU A 62 -1.16 20.16 15.89
CA LEU A 62 -1.12 21.12 14.79
C LEU A 62 -1.30 20.42 13.43
N VAL A 63 -0.69 19.23 13.27
CA VAL A 63 -0.84 18.39 12.06
C VAL A 63 -2.25 17.83 11.90
N ARG A 64 -3.08 17.80 12.95
CA ARG A 64 -4.49 17.41 12.82
C ARG A 64 -5.41 18.59 12.56
N ALA A 65 -5.08 19.74 13.16
CA ALA A 65 -5.92 20.93 13.09
C ALA A 65 -6.00 21.53 11.68
N TRP A 66 -4.97 21.40 10.83
CA TRP A 66 -4.96 22.06 9.51
C TRP A 66 -6.09 21.63 8.56
N VAL A 67 -6.52 20.35 8.57
CA VAL A 67 -7.64 19.88 7.73
C VAL A 67 -8.92 20.62 8.12
N LEU A 68 -9.09 20.85 9.42
CA LEU A 68 -10.25 21.53 9.96
C LEU A 68 -10.18 23.04 9.67
N VAL A 69 -8.99 23.64 9.71
CA VAL A 69 -8.78 25.02 9.25
C VAL A 69 -9.20 25.18 7.79
N VAL A 70 -8.79 24.25 6.91
CA VAL A 70 -9.19 24.26 5.50
C VAL A 70 -10.70 24.06 5.35
N ALA A 71 -11.31 23.13 6.09
CA ALA A 71 -12.75 22.89 6.05
C ALA A 71 -13.58 24.10 6.52
N VAL A 72 -13.11 24.80 7.56
CA VAL A 72 -13.72 26.03 8.06
C VAL A 72 -13.56 27.15 7.02
N ALA A 73 -12.36 27.34 6.47
CA ALA A 73 -12.10 28.33 5.42
C ALA A 73 -12.95 28.06 4.16
N TRP A 74 -13.11 26.80 3.76
CA TRP A 74 -13.96 26.41 2.64
C TRP A 74 -15.43 26.68 2.91
N THR A 75 -15.93 26.33 4.11
CA THR A 75 -17.32 26.62 4.52
C THR A 75 -17.60 28.11 4.47
N ILE A 76 -16.69 28.94 5.00
CA ILE A 76 -16.80 30.40 4.97
C ILE A 76 -16.76 30.91 3.53
N GLY A 77 -15.82 30.43 2.71
CA GLY A 77 -15.71 30.82 1.31
C GLY A 77 -16.97 30.48 0.51
N ARG A 78 -17.49 29.26 0.66
CA ARG A 78 -18.74 28.81 0.03
C ARG A 78 -19.92 29.68 0.47
N ASP A 79 -20.02 29.95 1.77
CA ASP A 79 -21.10 30.77 2.33
C ASP A 79 -20.97 32.24 1.93
N LEU A 80 -19.77 32.72 1.57
CA LEU A 80 -19.56 34.06 1.03
C LEU A 80 -19.92 34.14 -0.46
N LEU A 81 -19.58 33.11 -1.26
CA LEU A 81 -19.86 33.07 -2.70
C LEU A 81 -21.32 32.73 -3.04
N GLY A 82 -22.01 31.95 -2.20
CA GLY A 82 -23.36 31.45 -2.47
C GLY A 82 -24.51 32.31 -1.96
N ARG A 83 -24.29 33.57 -1.58
CA ARG A 83 -25.33 34.40 -0.96
C ARG A 83 -26.25 35.03 -2.01
N PRO A 84 -27.59 34.93 -1.85
CA PRO A 84 -28.52 35.73 -2.65
C PRO A 84 -28.31 37.22 -2.35
N GLU A 85 -28.35 38.05 -3.41
CA GLU A 85 -28.18 39.50 -3.32
C GLU A 85 -29.20 40.09 -2.33
N GLY A 86 -28.73 40.74 -1.25
CA GLY A 86 -29.58 41.46 -0.28
C GLY A 86 -29.40 41.09 1.20
N LEU A 87 -28.66 40.02 1.54
CA LEU A 87 -28.37 39.69 2.94
C LEU A 87 -27.17 40.51 3.46
N ARG A 88 -27.38 41.38 4.46
CA ARG A 88 -26.31 42.14 5.13
C ARG A 88 -25.27 41.16 5.71
N LEU A 89 -23.97 41.41 5.44
CA LEU A 89 -22.89 40.65 6.05
C LEU A 89 -23.08 40.66 7.59
N PRO A 90 -23.06 39.51 8.28
CA PRO A 90 -22.88 39.53 9.72
C PRO A 90 -21.59 40.32 10.02
N PRO A 91 -21.53 41.09 11.12
CA PRO A 91 -20.36 41.91 11.41
C PRO A 91 -19.10 41.03 11.38
N LEU A 92 -18.04 41.49 10.71
CA LEU A 92 -16.79 40.74 10.52
C LEU A 92 -16.25 40.16 11.83
N THR A 93 -16.54 40.83 12.95
CA THR A 93 -16.23 40.44 14.33
C THR A 93 -16.88 39.12 14.79
N TRP A 94 -18.12 38.84 14.39
CA TRP A 94 -18.81 37.59 14.73
C TRP A 94 -18.27 36.41 13.91
N VAL A 95 -17.94 36.65 12.64
CA VAL A 95 -17.30 35.65 11.77
C VAL A 95 -15.91 35.33 12.29
N SER A 96 -15.09 36.35 12.59
CA SER A 96 -13.75 36.14 13.16
C SER A 96 -13.80 35.50 14.55
N GLY A 97 -14.79 35.87 15.38
CA GLY A 97 -14.99 35.30 16.71
C GLY A 97 -15.40 33.83 16.67
N GLY A 98 -16.34 33.47 15.79
CA GLY A 98 -16.75 32.08 15.56
C GLY A 98 -15.59 31.22 15.05
N VAL A 99 -14.82 31.73 14.09
CA VAL A 99 -13.62 31.03 13.58
C VAL A 99 -12.57 30.85 14.66
N GLY A 100 -12.31 31.89 15.47
CA GLY A 100 -11.39 31.83 16.59
C GLY A 100 -11.82 30.78 17.63
N ALA A 101 -13.10 30.77 18.01
CA ALA A 101 -13.64 29.80 18.97
C ALA A 101 -13.54 28.36 18.48
N VAL A 102 -13.86 28.12 17.19
CA VAL A 102 -13.69 26.80 16.57
C VAL A 102 -12.22 26.39 16.57
N LEU A 103 -11.30 27.27 16.15
CA LEU A 103 -9.87 26.99 16.12
C LEU A 103 -9.31 26.63 17.51
N VAL A 104 -9.68 27.40 18.53
CA VAL A 104 -9.24 27.16 19.92
C VAL A 104 -9.79 25.83 20.43
N THR A 105 -11.08 25.55 20.21
CA THR A 105 -11.69 24.28 20.62
C THR A 105 -10.98 23.09 19.99
N LEU A 106 -10.64 23.19 18.70
CA LEU A 106 -9.90 22.16 17.98
C LEU A 106 -8.48 21.96 18.51
N LEU A 107 -7.76 23.04 18.83
CA LEU A 107 -6.43 22.95 19.44
C LEU A 107 -6.47 22.28 20.82
N VAL A 108 -7.49 22.60 21.63
CA VAL A 108 -7.68 21.99 22.95
C VAL A 108 -7.98 20.50 22.82
N VAL A 109 -8.91 20.11 21.96
CA VAL A 109 -9.23 18.68 21.72
C VAL A 109 -7.99 17.93 21.23
N ALA A 110 -7.25 18.51 20.29
CA ALA A 110 -6.05 17.89 19.74
C ALA A 110 -4.91 17.78 20.78
N TYR A 111 -4.78 18.77 21.68
CA TYR A 111 -3.82 18.73 22.80
C TYR A 111 -4.17 17.65 23.83
N LEU A 112 -5.45 17.52 24.20
CA LEU A 112 -5.92 16.48 25.11
C LEU A 112 -5.66 15.08 24.53
N ASP A 113 -5.91 14.87 23.24
CA ASP A 113 -5.62 13.61 22.54
C ASP A 113 -4.12 13.28 22.52
N TRP A 114 -3.27 14.28 22.24
CA TRP A 114 -1.82 14.12 22.30
C TRP A 114 -1.34 13.71 23.70
N ARG A 115 -1.85 14.38 24.74
CA ARG A 115 -1.48 14.09 26.14
C ARG A 115 -1.87 12.67 26.56
N ALA A 116 -2.94 12.12 25.99
CA ALA A 116 -3.44 10.78 26.31
C ALA A 116 -2.81 9.65 25.47
N THR A 117 -1.88 9.95 24.55
CA THR A 117 -1.22 8.93 23.73
C THR A 117 0.17 8.63 24.29
N SER A 118 0.45 7.37 24.60
CA SER A 118 1.77 6.92 25.08
C SER A 118 2.18 5.62 24.37
N PHE A 119 3.48 5.51 24.08
CA PHE A 119 4.11 4.32 23.51
C PHE A 119 4.93 3.65 24.60
N VAL A 120 4.73 2.36 24.84
CA VAL A 120 5.51 1.62 25.85
C VAL A 120 6.20 0.46 25.15
N VAL A 121 7.54 0.52 25.07
CA VAL A 121 8.36 -0.54 24.48
C VAL A 121 8.87 -1.44 25.62
N ASP A 122 8.48 -2.71 25.59
CA ASP A 122 8.90 -3.75 26.52
C ASP A 122 9.91 -4.71 25.85
N HIS A 123 10.45 -5.69 26.57
CA HIS A 123 11.49 -6.60 26.06
C HIS A 123 11.03 -7.55 24.94
N GLY A 124 9.72 -7.82 24.84
CA GLY A 124 9.13 -8.72 23.84
C GLY A 124 7.87 -8.18 23.14
N GLU A 125 7.32 -7.07 23.61
CA GLU A 125 6.07 -6.51 23.11
C GLU A 125 6.15 -5.00 22.97
N LEU A 126 5.47 -4.49 21.96
CA LEU A 126 5.23 -3.08 21.75
C LEU A 126 3.80 -2.79 22.16
N ARG A 127 3.61 -1.94 23.18
CA ARG A 127 2.28 -1.55 23.66
C ARG A 127 1.94 -0.14 23.20
N LEU A 128 0.78 -0.01 22.56
CA LEU A 128 0.19 1.25 22.14
C LEU A 128 -0.97 1.59 23.07
N GLU A 129 -0.83 2.66 23.83
CA GLU A 129 -1.90 3.16 24.69
C GLU A 129 -2.49 4.44 24.10
N ARG A 130 -3.81 4.45 23.89
CA ARG A 130 -4.54 5.58 23.31
C ARG A 130 -5.83 5.88 24.05
N GLY A 131 -6.21 7.15 24.00
CA GLY A 131 -7.58 7.60 24.22
C GLY A 131 -7.76 8.45 25.47
N VAL A 132 -8.51 9.55 25.29
CA VAL A 132 -8.88 10.48 26.35
C VAL A 132 -10.11 9.98 27.12
N PHE A 133 -11.13 9.51 26.39
CA PHE A 133 -12.41 9.03 26.95
C PHE A 133 -12.50 7.50 27.00
N THR A 134 -12.00 6.82 25.97
CA THR A 134 -11.98 5.35 25.89
C THR A 134 -10.54 4.91 25.77
N LYS A 135 -10.01 4.24 26.82
CA LYS A 135 -8.65 3.72 26.82
C LYS A 135 -8.58 2.46 25.96
N SER A 136 -7.74 2.47 24.95
CA SER A 136 -7.40 1.31 24.11
C SER A 136 -5.92 1.00 24.30
N SER A 137 -5.64 -0.22 24.75
CA SER A 137 -4.27 -0.75 24.88
C SER A 137 -4.12 -1.91 23.90
N GLU A 138 -3.21 -1.77 22.96
CA GLU A 138 -2.94 -2.77 21.94
C GLU A 138 -1.50 -3.29 22.08
N ARG A 139 -1.34 -4.62 22.14
CA ARG A 139 -0.04 -5.27 22.32
C ARG A 139 0.36 -5.96 21.03
N ILE A 140 1.49 -5.55 20.47
CA ILE A 140 2.06 -6.09 19.23
C ILE A 140 3.35 -6.81 19.60
N ARG A 141 3.41 -8.11 19.36
CA ARG A 141 4.64 -8.88 19.56
C ARG A 141 5.61 -8.68 18.38
N PHE A 142 6.91 -8.59 18.65
CA PHE A 142 7.89 -8.32 17.60
C PHE A 142 7.99 -9.42 16.52
N ASP A 143 7.74 -10.69 16.89
CA ASP A 143 7.73 -11.83 15.97
C ASP A 143 6.64 -11.74 14.89
N ARG A 144 5.59 -10.96 15.16
CA ARG A 144 4.48 -10.77 14.21
C ARG A 144 4.66 -9.56 13.30
N ILE A 145 5.64 -8.70 13.53
CA ILE A 145 5.88 -7.51 12.70
C ILE A 145 6.49 -7.97 11.37
N GLN A 146 5.79 -7.70 10.26
CA GLN A 146 6.21 -8.15 8.93
C GLN A 146 6.75 -7.03 8.06
N SER A 147 6.14 -5.84 8.13
CA SER A 147 6.64 -4.65 7.45
C SER A 147 6.37 -3.40 8.28
N VAL A 148 7.22 -2.40 8.08
CA VAL A 148 7.11 -1.10 8.73
C VAL A 148 7.22 -0.02 7.66
N ASP A 149 6.16 0.75 7.51
CA ASP A 149 6.01 1.77 6.47
C ASP A 149 6.08 3.16 7.10
N ILE A 150 6.80 4.07 6.44
CA ILE A 150 6.93 5.46 6.89
C ILE A 150 6.16 6.34 5.92
N THR A 151 5.22 7.13 6.43
CA THR A 151 4.48 8.12 5.64
C THR A 151 4.63 9.50 6.26
N GLU A 152 5.09 10.45 5.46
CA GLU A 152 5.19 11.86 5.80
C GLU A 152 4.05 12.60 5.08
N PRO A 153 2.83 12.68 5.64
CA PRO A 153 1.76 13.44 5.03
C PRO A 153 2.14 14.92 4.94
N PHE A 154 1.59 15.67 3.98
CA PHE A 154 2.01 17.03 3.64
C PHE A 154 2.26 17.95 4.85
N ALA A 155 1.31 18.05 5.78
CA ALA A 155 1.45 18.88 6.98
C ALA A 155 2.53 18.36 7.95
N ALA A 156 2.70 17.04 8.05
CA ALA A 156 3.76 16.45 8.86
C ALA A 156 5.14 16.69 8.23
N ARG A 157 5.24 16.54 6.90
CA ARG A 157 6.47 16.80 6.13
C ARG A 157 6.96 18.24 6.31
N LEU A 158 6.05 19.22 6.27
CA LEU A 158 6.40 20.62 6.49
C LEU A 158 6.98 20.87 7.90
N LEU A 159 6.54 20.08 8.89
CA LEU A 159 6.98 20.16 10.29
C LEU A 159 8.09 19.15 10.65
N GLY A 160 8.63 18.39 9.69
CA GLY A 160 9.67 17.38 9.92
C GLY A 160 9.20 16.11 10.65
N LEU A 161 7.90 15.79 10.54
CA LEU A 161 7.24 14.68 11.22
C LEU A 161 6.82 13.57 10.25
N ALA A 162 6.77 12.35 10.77
CA ALA A 162 6.46 11.13 10.04
C ALA A 162 5.52 10.23 10.85
N GLU A 163 4.60 9.57 10.16
CA GLU A 163 3.75 8.50 10.68
C GLU A 163 4.38 7.15 10.34
N VAL A 164 4.47 6.24 11.32
CA VAL A 164 4.98 4.89 11.14
C VAL A 164 3.82 3.91 11.20
N THR A 165 3.60 3.15 10.14
CA THR A 165 2.56 2.12 10.08
C THR A 165 3.22 0.76 10.21
N ILE A 166 2.81 -0.01 11.20
CA ILE A 166 3.31 -1.36 11.45
C ILE A 166 2.27 -2.33 10.94
N ASP A 167 2.68 -3.21 10.03
CA ASP A 167 1.84 -4.28 9.51
C ASP A 167 2.18 -5.61 10.19
N VAL A 168 1.15 -6.21 10.78
CA VAL A 168 1.21 -7.44 11.57
C VAL A 168 0.56 -8.61 10.82
N GLY A 169 0.16 -8.41 9.56
CA GLY A 169 -0.41 -9.44 8.68
C GLY A 169 -1.94 -9.34 8.56
N ALA A 170 -2.67 -10.36 9.01
CA ALA A 170 -4.12 -10.44 8.83
C ALA A 170 -4.93 -9.55 9.79
N GLU A 171 -4.33 -9.15 10.91
CA GLU A 171 -4.86 -8.17 11.85
C GLU A 171 -4.38 -6.79 11.38
N GLY A 172 -5.32 -5.89 11.05
CA GLY A 172 -5.04 -4.65 10.31
C GLY A 172 -3.90 -3.80 10.89
N GLY A 173 -3.16 -3.12 10.02
CA GLY A 173 -1.96 -2.37 10.39
C GLY A 173 -2.17 -1.28 11.45
N HIS A 174 -1.25 -1.22 12.42
CA HIS A 174 -1.28 -0.28 13.53
C HIS A 174 -0.44 0.95 13.21
N ARG A 175 -1.07 2.13 13.28
CA ARG A 175 -0.44 3.41 12.86
C ARG A 175 0.10 4.20 14.04
N MET A 176 1.40 4.22 14.25
CA MET A 176 2.04 5.14 15.19
C MET A 176 2.14 6.54 14.61
N ARG A 177 1.48 7.50 15.27
CA ARG A 177 1.34 8.85 14.72
C ARG A 177 2.46 9.77 15.19
N TYR A 178 3.07 10.43 14.21
CA TYR A 178 3.93 11.62 14.29
C TYR A 178 5.11 11.51 15.26
N LEU A 179 6.13 10.77 14.81
CA LEU A 179 7.50 10.84 15.30
C LEU A 179 8.29 11.84 14.44
N SER A 180 9.43 12.35 14.92
CA SER A 180 10.34 13.08 14.05
C SER A 180 10.90 12.17 12.96
N ARG A 181 11.25 12.71 11.78
CA ARG A 181 11.73 11.91 10.63
C ARG A 181 12.90 10.98 10.97
N ALA A 182 13.92 11.51 11.65
CA ALA A 182 15.08 10.71 12.08
C ALA A 182 14.69 9.63 13.10
N ARG A 183 13.73 9.92 14.00
CA ARG A 183 13.25 8.95 14.99
C ARG A 183 12.37 7.88 14.37
N ALA A 184 11.56 8.22 13.38
CA ALA A 184 10.75 7.26 12.62
C ALA A 184 11.64 6.28 11.85
N ALA A 185 12.70 6.77 11.19
CA ALA A 185 13.69 5.92 10.54
C ALA A 185 14.40 5.00 11.54
N ALA A 186 14.89 5.55 12.66
CA ALA A 186 15.52 4.75 13.72
C ALA A 186 14.57 3.70 14.32
N MET A 187 13.29 4.05 14.52
CA MET A 187 12.27 3.13 15.02
C MET A 187 11.97 2.01 14.03
N ARG A 188 11.84 2.33 12.73
CA ARG A 188 11.69 1.32 11.67
C ARG A 188 12.84 0.32 11.71
N ASP A 189 14.06 0.83 11.70
CA ASP A 189 15.25 -0.01 11.66
C ASP A 189 15.35 -0.87 12.93
N TYR A 190 15.02 -0.31 14.10
CA TYR A 190 14.94 -1.03 15.37
C TYR A 190 13.87 -2.14 15.35
N LEU A 191 12.65 -1.83 14.90
CA LEU A 191 11.53 -2.79 14.85
C LEU A 191 11.82 -3.94 13.89
N LEU A 192 12.37 -3.64 12.70
CA LEU A 192 12.73 -4.66 11.72
C LEU A 192 13.90 -5.53 12.21
N ALA A 193 14.95 -4.92 12.79
CA ALA A 193 16.05 -5.67 13.37
C ALA A 193 15.56 -6.63 14.47
N ARG A 194 14.65 -6.16 15.34
CA ARG A 194 14.07 -6.97 16.41
C ARG A 194 13.17 -8.08 15.89
N ALA A 195 12.36 -7.82 14.86
CA ALA A 195 11.50 -8.81 14.20
C ALA A 195 12.33 -9.95 13.57
N HIS A 196 13.51 -9.63 13.04
CA HIS A 196 14.46 -10.61 12.50
C HIS A 196 15.38 -11.25 13.56
N GLY A 197 15.18 -10.95 14.85
CA GLY A 197 15.99 -11.50 15.94
C GLY A 197 17.43 -10.96 16.02
N GLN A 198 17.74 -9.88 15.29
CA GLN A 198 19.07 -9.26 15.28
C GLN A 198 19.23 -8.25 16.44
N ARG A 199 20.47 -8.08 16.94
CA ARG A 199 20.77 -7.09 17.99
C ARG A 199 20.88 -5.69 17.37
N PRO A 200 20.16 -4.67 17.87
CA PRO A 200 20.09 -3.33 17.26
C PRO A 200 21.44 -2.58 17.10
N ALA A 201 22.45 -2.93 17.90
CA ALA A 201 23.72 -2.21 17.98
C ALA A 201 24.59 -2.31 16.71
N GLU A 202 24.37 -3.29 15.83
CA GLU A 202 25.09 -3.44 14.55
C GLU A 202 24.52 -2.54 13.44
N VAL A 203 23.21 -2.25 13.47
CA VAL A 203 22.52 -1.51 12.40
C VAL A 203 22.80 0.00 12.47
N THR A 204 22.97 0.57 13.67
CA THR A 204 23.17 2.02 13.86
C THR A 204 24.49 2.54 13.25
N ARG A 205 25.50 1.69 13.02
CA ARG A 205 26.81 2.13 12.47
C ARG A 205 26.82 2.33 10.95
N GLN A 206 25.80 1.87 10.22
CA GLN A 206 25.75 1.91 8.75
C GLN A 206 24.80 2.97 8.18
N SER A 207 23.97 3.60 9.02
CA SER A 207 22.95 4.57 8.59
C SER A 207 23.45 6.02 8.60
N THR A 208 24.44 6.37 7.78
CA THR A 208 24.73 7.79 7.49
C THR A 208 23.88 8.23 6.31
N THR A 209 22.66 8.66 6.60
CA THR A 209 21.63 9.05 5.63
C THR A 209 21.94 10.38 4.95
N GLY A 210 21.74 10.44 3.64
CA GLY A 210 21.55 11.71 2.93
C GLY A 210 20.22 12.35 3.35
N VAL A 211 20.22 13.65 3.67
CA VAL A 211 19.07 14.39 4.22
C VAL A 211 17.84 14.40 3.27
N LEU A 212 18.02 14.09 1.98
CA LEU A 212 16.97 14.16 0.96
C LEU A 212 16.47 12.78 0.48
N ASP A 213 17.29 11.74 0.57
CA ASP A 213 16.95 10.39 0.13
C ASP A 213 17.03 9.43 1.32
N ASP A 214 15.92 8.79 1.69
CA ASP A 214 15.86 7.71 2.69
C ASP A 214 16.49 6.43 2.10
N LEU A 215 17.72 6.51 1.62
CA LEU A 215 18.51 5.38 1.11
C LEU A 215 19.57 5.03 2.15
N ALA A 216 19.59 3.76 2.57
CA ALA A 216 20.64 3.24 3.45
C ALA A 216 21.92 2.91 2.65
N ALA A 217 23.07 2.82 3.33
CA ALA A 217 24.39 2.61 2.71
C ALA A 217 24.61 1.24 2.01
N GLY A 218 23.56 0.45 1.78
CA GLY A 218 23.59 -0.79 0.99
C GLY A 218 22.37 -0.94 0.07
N ASP A 219 21.62 0.14 -0.12
CA ASP A 219 20.42 0.16 -0.95
C ASP A 219 20.79 0.25 -2.43
N GLU A 220 20.44 -0.78 -3.20
CA GLU A 220 20.64 -0.78 -4.66
C GLU A 220 19.40 -0.22 -5.35
N VAL A 221 19.55 0.91 -6.05
CA VAL A 221 18.47 1.53 -6.81
C VAL A 221 18.29 0.79 -8.14
N LEU A 222 17.20 0.05 -8.26
CA LEU A 222 16.92 -0.78 -9.44
C LEU A 222 16.23 0.02 -10.56
N VAL A 223 15.27 0.87 -10.18
CA VAL A 223 14.49 1.69 -11.12
C VAL A 223 14.19 3.06 -10.50
N ARG A 224 14.45 4.11 -11.27
CA ARG A 224 13.96 5.48 -11.01
C ARG A 224 13.06 5.89 -12.16
N VAL A 225 11.84 6.33 -11.85
CA VAL A 225 10.92 6.81 -12.88
C VAL A 225 11.03 8.33 -12.99
N PRO A 226 11.45 8.87 -14.15
CA PRO A 226 11.55 10.32 -14.31
C PRO A 226 10.16 10.96 -14.33
N SER A 227 10.06 12.19 -13.82
CA SER A 227 8.78 12.92 -13.71
C SER A 227 8.10 13.13 -15.05
N GLY A 228 8.86 13.41 -16.12
CA GLY A 228 8.30 13.54 -17.48
C GLY A 228 7.58 12.27 -17.97
N ARG A 229 8.08 11.07 -17.61
CA ARG A 229 7.41 9.81 -17.95
C ARG A 229 6.10 9.63 -17.20
N LEU A 230 5.99 10.12 -15.96
CA LEU A 230 4.73 10.07 -15.21
C LEU A 230 3.66 10.94 -15.88
N VAL A 231 4.02 12.13 -16.37
CA VAL A 231 3.09 13.01 -17.10
C VAL A 231 2.63 12.36 -18.41
N ILE A 232 3.57 11.81 -19.19
CA ILE A 232 3.23 11.05 -20.41
C ILE A 232 2.31 9.87 -20.07
N GLY A 233 2.62 9.13 -19.01
CA GLY A 233 1.79 8.04 -18.53
C GLY A 233 0.38 8.50 -18.18
N ALA A 234 0.24 9.60 -17.46
CA ALA A 234 -1.06 10.17 -17.10
C ALA A 234 -1.87 10.58 -18.34
N LEU A 235 -1.28 11.35 -19.25
CA LEU A 235 -1.94 11.85 -20.47
C LEU A 235 -2.32 10.72 -21.44
N LEU A 236 -1.49 9.69 -21.58
CA LEU A 236 -1.75 8.56 -22.48
C LEU A 236 -2.50 7.40 -21.79
N SER A 237 -2.97 7.60 -20.56
CA SER A 237 -3.80 6.61 -19.87
C SER A 237 -5.19 6.52 -20.48
N HIS A 238 -5.85 5.36 -20.38
CA HIS A 238 -7.23 5.23 -20.86
C HIS A 238 -8.21 6.05 -20.00
N GLU A 239 -7.92 6.26 -18.71
CA GLU A 239 -8.73 7.09 -17.82
C GLU A 239 -8.78 8.54 -18.30
N PHE A 240 -7.63 9.07 -18.73
CA PHE A 240 -7.57 10.41 -19.32
C PHE A 240 -8.45 10.53 -20.57
N LEU A 241 -8.48 9.49 -21.42
CA LEU A 241 -9.38 9.48 -22.59
C LEU A 241 -10.85 9.36 -22.20
N LEU A 242 -11.17 8.51 -21.21
CA LEU A 242 -12.53 8.36 -20.71
C LEU A 242 -13.04 9.64 -20.05
N LEU A 243 -12.15 10.52 -19.57
CA LEU A 243 -12.50 11.86 -19.12
C LEU A 243 -12.60 12.86 -20.28
N THR A 244 -11.61 12.84 -21.19
CA THR A 244 -11.49 13.82 -22.28
C THR A 244 -12.59 13.65 -23.33
N VAL A 245 -12.87 12.43 -23.78
CA VAL A 245 -13.83 12.18 -24.87
C VAL A 245 -15.24 12.62 -24.50
N PRO A 246 -15.81 12.21 -23.34
CA PRO A 246 -17.14 12.68 -22.95
C PRO A 246 -17.17 14.19 -22.69
N ALA A 247 -16.12 14.78 -22.11
CA ALA A 247 -16.05 16.23 -21.91
C ALA A 247 -16.08 16.98 -23.25
N SER A 248 -15.30 16.54 -24.24
CA SER A 248 -15.32 17.11 -25.59
C SER A 248 -16.67 16.91 -26.30
N VAL A 249 -17.29 15.73 -26.16
CA VAL A 249 -18.63 15.47 -26.69
C VAL A 249 -19.67 16.36 -26.03
N MET A 250 -19.60 16.54 -24.71
CA MET A 250 -20.52 17.42 -23.98
C MET A 250 -20.39 18.87 -24.45
N ILE A 251 -19.17 19.36 -24.60
CA ILE A 251 -18.91 20.72 -25.13
C ILE A 251 -19.48 20.84 -26.56
N ALA A 252 -19.25 19.85 -27.42
CA ALA A 252 -19.79 19.85 -28.78
C ALA A 252 -21.32 19.83 -28.80
N VAL A 253 -21.96 19.06 -27.91
CA VAL A 253 -23.42 19.00 -27.76
C VAL A 253 -23.97 20.35 -27.28
N VAL A 254 -23.34 20.98 -26.29
CA VAL A 254 -23.73 22.31 -25.80
C VAL A 254 -23.64 23.35 -26.93
N ILE A 255 -22.57 23.31 -27.73
CA ILE A 255 -22.41 24.20 -28.88
C ILE A 255 -23.49 23.94 -29.95
N ALA A 256 -23.77 22.67 -30.24
CA ALA A 256 -24.71 22.28 -31.29
C ALA A 256 -26.18 22.55 -30.92
N LEU A 257 -26.53 22.48 -29.64
CA LEU A 257 -27.90 22.67 -29.13
C LEU A 257 -28.19 24.10 -28.65
N ASP A 258 -27.23 25.04 -28.74
CA ASP A 258 -27.49 26.41 -28.30
C ASP A 258 -28.57 27.08 -29.18
N PRO A 259 -29.66 27.62 -28.59
CA PRO A 259 -30.77 28.23 -29.34
C PRO A 259 -30.36 29.44 -30.19
N ARG A 260 -29.21 30.07 -29.89
CA ARG A 260 -28.67 31.20 -30.64
C ARG A 260 -27.88 30.76 -31.88
N GLY A 261 -27.69 29.44 -32.05
CA GLY A 261 -26.93 28.84 -33.13
C GLY A 261 -25.43 28.71 -32.83
N PRO A 262 -24.73 27.77 -33.47
CA PRO A 262 -23.33 27.46 -33.18
C PRO A 262 -22.38 28.62 -33.49
N SER A 263 -22.69 29.46 -34.48
CA SER A 263 -21.87 30.61 -34.88
C SER A 263 -21.72 31.65 -33.75
N VAL A 264 -22.75 31.83 -32.93
CA VAL A 264 -22.72 32.76 -31.79
C VAL A 264 -21.82 32.23 -30.67
N VAL A 265 -21.87 30.92 -30.41
CA VAL A 265 -21.03 30.28 -29.39
C VAL A 265 -19.57 30.24 -29.84
N LEU A 266 -19.29 29.84 -31.09
CA LEU A 266 -17.93 29.85 -31.64
C LEU A 266 -17.35 31.27 -31.75
N GLY A 267 -18.19 32.28 -32.00
CA GLY A 267 -17.79 33.69 -32.10
C GLY A 267 -17.58 34.38 -30.74
N ASN A 268 -18.01 33.77 -29.63
CA ASN A 268 -17.87 34.34 -28.29
C ASN A 268 -16.86 33.54 -27.45
N PRO A 269 -15.63 34.06 -27.26
CA PRO A 269 -14.59 33.35 -26.53
C PRO A 269 -14.96 33.11 -25.05
N TRP A 270 -15.81 33.95 -24.45
CA TRP A 270 -16.20 33.80 -23.05
C TRP A 270 -17.13 32.63 -22.81
N LEU A 271 -18.04 32.33 -23.74
CA LEU A 271 -18.90 31.15 -23.66
C LEU A 271 -18.08 29.86 -23.81
N LEU A 272 -17.15 29.85 -24.75
CA LEU A 272 -16.21 28.73 -24.94
C LEU A 272 -15.34 28.51 -23.70
N LEU A 273 -14.80 29.59 -23.11
CA LEU A 273 -14.05 29.51 -21.86
C LEU A 273 -14.91 29.02 -20.70
N GLY A 274 -16.15 29.48 -20.57
CA GLY A 274 -17.08 29.01 -19.53
C GLY A 274 -17.35 27.51 -19.60
N ALA A 275 -17.48 26.95 -20.80
CA ALA A 275 -17.64 25.51 -21.01
C ALA A 275 -16.33 24.72 -20.87
N ALA A 276 -15.21 25.28 -21.32
CA ALA A 276 -13.91 24.62 -21.30
C ALA A 276 -13.26 24.62 -19.92
N LEU A 277 -13.46 25.66 -19.09
CA LEU A 277 -12.79 25.81 -17.80
C LEU A 277 -13.04 24.62 -16.84
N PRO A 278 -14.28 24.14 -16.63
CA PRO A 278 -14.51 22.96 -15.80
C PRO A 278 -13.86 21.70 -16.36
N ALA A 279 -13.91 21.50 -17.69
CA ALA A 279 -13.29 20.36 -18.34
C ALA A 279 -11.75 20.39 -18.18
N LEU A 280 -11.13 21.54 -18.44
CA LEU A 280 -9.70 21.76 -18.24
C LEU A 280 -9.31 21.61 -16.78
N GLY A 281 -10.11 22.12 -15.85
CA GLY A 281 -9.89 21.96 -14.41
C GLY A 281 -9.93 20.49 -13.98
N GLY A 282 -10.90 19.71 -14.50
CA GLY A 282 -10.98 18.27 -14.27
C GLY A 282 -9.78 17.50 -14.83
N LEU A 283 -9.40 17.80 -16.08
CA LEU A 283 -8.23 17.19 -16.74
C LEU A 283 -6.91 17.54 -16.03
N TRP A 284 -6.74 18.81 -15.66
CA TRP A 284 -5.60 19.29 -14.89
C TRP A 284 -5.53 18.59 -13.53
N SER A 285 -6.65 18.56 -12.80
CA SER A 285 -6.76 17.88 -11.52
C SER A 285 -6.34 16.42 -11.64
N PHE A 286 -6.86 15.70 -12.63
CA PHE A 286 -6.48 14.29 -12.87
C PHE A 286 -4.97 14.10 -13.07
N VAL A 287 -4.36 14.91 -13.94
CA VAL A 287 -2.90 14.81 -14.20
C VAL A 287 -2.11 15.16 -12.95
N VAL A 288 -2.49 16.22 -12.24
CA VAL A 288 -1.82 16.67 -11.02
C VAL A 288 -1.87 15.60 -9.93
N HIS A 289 -3.04 15.02 -9.63
CA HIS A 289 -3.17 13.99 -8.61
C HIS A 289 -2.31 12.76 -8.94
N ARG A 290 -2.37 12.30 -10.19
CA ARG A 290 -1.60 11.13 -10.66
C ARG A 290 -0.09 11.34 -10.61
N VAL A 291 0.37 12.54 -10.98
CA VAL A 291 1.80 12.88 -11.01
C VAL A 291 2.33 13.15 -9.60
N ILE A 292 1.60 13.89 -8.76
CA ILE A 292 2.00 14.18 -7.37
C ILE A 292 2.11 12.91 -6.54
N GLY A 293 1.18 11.96 -6.71
CA GLY A 293 1.15 10.70 -5.94
C GLY A 293 2.27 9.71 -6.29
N GLN A 294 2.86 9.84 -7.48
CA GLN A 294 3.94 8.98 -7.97
C GLN A 294 5.27 9.73 -8.17
N TRP A 295 5.34 10.99 -7.76
CA TRP A 295 6.53 11.81 -7.97
C TRP A 295 7.76 11.22 -7.30
N HIS A 296 8.93 11.35 -7.95
CA HIS A 296 10.21 10.85 -7.44
C HIS A 296 10.16 9.35 -7.05
N TYR A 297 9.46 8.55 -7.86
CA TYR A 297 9.34 7.12 -7.64
C TYR A 297 10.70 6.42 -7.72
N GLN A 298 11.06 5.70 -6.66
CA GLN A 298 12.25 4.86 -6.60
C GLN A 298 11.88 3.45 -6.13
N PHE A 299 12.35 2.45 -6.87
CA PHE A 299 12.30 1.05 -6.48
C PHE A 299 13.71 0.56 -6.13
N VAL A 300 13.86 0.10 -4.91
CA VAL A 300 15.15 -0.13 -4.27
C VAL A 300 15.17 -1.52 -3.65
N ARG A 301 16.28 -2.23 -3.81
CA ARG A 301 16.56 -3.45 -3.05
C ARG A 301 17.23 -3.05 -1.73
N SER A 302 16.58 -3.35 -0.61
CA SER A 302 17.06 -3.01 0.73
C SER A 302 17.12 -4.29 1.57
N GLY A 303 18.34 -4.80 1.78
CA GLY A 303 18.58 -6.07 2.48
C GLY A 303 17.78 -7.26 1.91
N PRO A 304 17.02 -8.02 2.73
CA PRO A 304 16.19 -9.14 2.28
C PRO A 304 14.87 -8.70 1.59
N GLY A 305 14.51 -7.43 1.68
CA GLY A 305 13.24 -6.88 1.22
C GLY A 305 13.35 -6.01 -0.03
N LEU A 306 12.20 -5.43 -0.40
CA LEU A 306 12.08 -4.42 -1.43
C LEU A 306 11.54 -3.15 -0.78
N LYS A 307 12.01 -2.00 -1.26
CA LYS A 307 11.60 -0.70 -0.76
C LYS A 307 11.09 0.17 -1.91
N ILE A 308 9.92 0.77 -1.72
CA ILE A 308 9.31 1.69 -2.67
C ILE A 308 9.19 3.05 -2.00
N THR A 309 9.78 4.08 -2.61
CA THR A 309 9.66 5.47 -2.15
C THR A 309 8.96 6.30 -3.22
N ARG A 310 7.94 7.08 -2.84
CA ARG A 310 7.18 7.93 -3.78
C ARG A 310 6.44 9.08 -3.10
N GLY A 311 6.17 10.13 -3.88
CA GLY A 311 5.24 11.21 -3.57
C GLY A 311 5.89 12.59 -3.39
N LEU A 312 5.24 13.63 -3.93
CA LEU A 312 5.71 15.02 -3.84
C LEU A 312 5.22 15.74 -2.59
N THR A 313 3.92 15.65 -2.30
CA THR A 313 3.30 16.34 -1.15
C THR A 313 3.38 15.48 0.10
N SER A 314 2.97 14.22 -0.03
CA SER A 314 3.16 13.19 0.98
C SER A 314 4.22 12.19 0.53
N LEU A 315 5.34 12.10 1.25
CA LEU A 315 6.37 11.10 0.97
C LEU A 315 5.99 9.79 1.66
N SER A 316 5.94 8.69 0.93
CA SER A 316 5.70 7.36 1.50
C SER A 316 6.85 6.44 1.13
N SER A 317 7.41 5.77 2.14
CA SER A 317 8.43 4.74 2.02
C SER A 317 7.84 3.43 2.54
N GLN A 318 7.52 2.51 1.62
CA GLN A 318 6.94 1.21 1.92
C GLN A 318 8.00 0.11 1.84
N SER A 319 8.04 -0.78 2.84
CA SER A 319 8.89 -1.98 2.83
C SER A 319 8.05 -3.22 2.52
N VAL A 320 8.39 -3.93 1.45
CA VAL A 320 7.65 -5.12 0.99
C VAL A 320 8.59 -6.33 0.96
N PRO A 321 8.40 -7.31 1.84
CA PRO A 321 9.13 -8.58 1.78
C PRO A 321 8.78 -9.37 0.51
N ARG A 322 9.78 -9.93 -0.16
CA ARG A 322 9.62 -10.65 -1.44
C ARG A 322 8.65 -11.83 -1.35
N HIS A 323 8.73 -12.58 -0.27
CA HIS A 323 7.88 -13.75 -0.03
C HIS A 323 6.40 -13.39 0.20
N ARG A 324 6.06 -12.13 0.54
CA ARG A 324 4.68 -11.70 0.77
C ARG A 324 3.94 -11.31 -0.52
N ILE A 325 4.64 -11.18 -1.63
CA ILE A 325 4.05 -10.89 -2.94
C ILE A 325 3.24 -12.11 -3.38
N GLN A 326 1.93 -11.89 -3.59
CA GLN A 326 0.97 -12.94 -3.91
C GLN A 326 0.77 -13.11 -5.41
N SER A 327 0.66 -11.99 -6.14
CA SER A 327 0.56 -12.00 -7.59
C SER A 327 0.99 -10.65 -8.17
N LEU A 328 1.40 -10.68 -9.44
CA LEU A 328 1.80 -9.50 -10.20
C LEU A 328 0.85 -9.30 -11.38
N ARG A 329 0.47 -8.05 -11.63
CA ARG A 329 -0.35 -7.62 -12.75
C ARG A 329 0.47 -6.67 -13.62
N ILE A 330 0.77 -7.09 -14.83
CA ILE A 330 1.46 -6.28 -15.84
C ILE A 330 0.39 -5.75 -16.79
N ALA A 331 0.13 -4.44 -16.75
CA ALA A 331 -0.87 -3.77 -17.57
C ALA A 331 -0.23 -2.90 -18.65
N GLN A 332 -0.79 -2.96 -19.85
CA GLN A 332 -0.35 -2.18 -21.00
C GLN A 332 -1.55 -1.51 -21.68
N PRO A 333 -1.84 -0.24 -21.35
CA PRO A 333 -2.89 0.56 -21.98
C PRO A 333 -2.69 0.73 -23.49
N LEU A 334 -3.78 0.96 -24.24
CA LEU A 334 -3.77 1.01 -25.70
C LEU A 334 -2.65 1.87 -26.31
N TRP A 335 -2.50 3.11 -25.84
CA TRP A 335 -1.51 4.04 -26.38
C TRP A 335 -0.09 3.75 -25.90
N TRP A 336 0.04 3.19 -24.69
CA TRP A 336 1.33 2.76 -24.15
C TRP A 336 1.92 1.59 -24.94
N ARG A 337 1.09 0.82 -25.65
CA ARG A 337 1.54 -0.27 -26.54
C ARG A 337 2.45 0.23 -27.66
N ARG A 338 2.16 1.40 -28.23
CA ARG A 338 2.98 1.98 -29.30
C ARG A 338 4.30 2.52 -28.78
N LEU A 339 4.32 2.98 -27.53
CA LEU A 339 5.50 3.53 -26.87
C LEU A 339 6.31 2.49 -26.09
N GLY A 340 5.85 1.24 -25.99
CA GLY A 340 6.54 0.19 -25.24
C GLY A 340 6.54 0.39 -23.72
N TYR A 341 5.54 1.11 -23.18
CA TYR A 341 5.41 1.33 -21.74
C TYR A 341 4.46 0.34 -21.07
N TYR A 342 4.75 0.00 -19.82
CA TYR A 342 4.03 -0.98 -19.01
C TYR A 342 3.84 -0.45 -17.59
N ARG A 343 2.75 -0.85 -16.94
CA ARG A 343 2.52 -0.66 -15.50
C ARG A 343 2.58 -2.02 -14.82
N VAL A 344 3.21 -2.10 -13.66
CA VAL A 344 3.22 -3.31 -12.83
C VAL A 344 2.59 -3.00 -11.49
N ASP A 345 1.53 -3.73 -11.18
CA ASP A 345 0.90 -3.72 -9.87
C ASP A 345 1.17 -5.06 -9.17
N MET A 346 1.25 -5.04 -7.85
CA MET A 346 1.41 -6.24 -7.03
C MET A 346 0.29 -6.35 -6.00
N SER A 347 -0.16 -7.56 -5.71
CA SER A 347 -0.91 -7.84 -4.49
C SER A 347 0.04 -8.37 -3.42
N VAL A 348 -0.05 -7.77 -2.23
CA VAL A 348 0.78 -8.13 -1.07
C VAL A 348 -0.17 -8.58 0.04
N LEU A 349 0.11 -9.72 0.66
CA LEU A 349 -0.66 -10.24 1.78
C LEU A 349 -0.53 -9.31 2.99
N GLY A 350 -1.61 -8.75 3.52
CA GLY A 350 -1.66 -8.00 4.80
C GLY A 350 -1.66 -6.48 4.65
N ASN A 351 -1.64 -5.94 3.42
CA ASN A 351 -1.58 -4.49 3.23
C ASN A 351 -2.93 -3.82 3.53
N HIS A 352 -3.19 -3.54 4.81
CA HIS A 352 -4.42 -2.93 5.33
C HIS A 352 -4.33 -1.42 5.51
N GLY A 353 -3.12 -0.85 5.47
CA GLY A 353 -2.90 0.59 5.60
C GLY A 353 -2.45 1.18 4.27
N LEU A 354 -3.01 2.34 3.90
CA LEU A 354 -2.55 3.21 2.79
C LEU A 354 -3.09 2.90 1.38
N ALA A 355 -4.18 2.13 1.22
CA ALA A 355 -5.05 2.30 0.06
C ALA A 355 -5.80 3.65 0.20
N ARG A 356 -5.09 4.75 -0.04
CA ARG A 356 -5.68 6.08 -0.14
C ARG A 356 -6.04 6.28 -1.61
N ASP A 357 -7.35 6.42 -1.84
CA ASP A 357 -8.01 6.98 -3.01
C ASP A 357 -7.31 6.83 -4.36
N GLU A 358 -7.76 5.85 -5.16
CA GLU A 358 -8.05 6.00 -6.61
C GLU A 358 -8.49 4.67 -7.24
N ASP A 359 -8.10 3.52 -6.69
CA ASP A 359 -8.49 2.20 -7.19
C ASP A 359 -9.37 1.44 -6.16
N GLN A 360 -10.68 1.71 -6.11
CA GLN A 360 -11.66 0.92 -5.32
C GLN A 360 -11.76 -0.56 -5.80
N ALA A 361 -11.07 -0.95 -6.87
CA ALA A 361 -11.03 -2.31 -7.41
C ALA A 361 -9.75 -3.05 -7.00
N GLY A 362 -9.63 -3.39 -5.71
CA GLY A 362 -8.70 -4.40 -5.21
C GLY A 362 -7.40 -3.85 -4.60
N ARG A 363 -6.96 -4.53 -3.55
CA ARG A 363 -5.82 -4.24 -2.64
C ARG A 363 -4.44 -4.29 -3.32
N THR A 364 -4.28 -3.57 -4.42
CA THR A 364 -3.08 -3.57 -5.25
C THR A 364 -2.16 -2.41 -4.88
N SER A 365 -0.88 -2.71 -4.65
CA SER A 365 0.16 -1.68 -4.52
C SER A 365 0.88 -1.54 -5.87
N ILE A 366 1.19 -0.31 -6.26
CA ILE A 366 1.86 -0.02 -7.52
C ILE A 366 3.36 -0.31 -7.35
N LEU A 367 3.83 -1.34 -8.07
CA LEU A 367 5.23 -1.76 -8.08
C LEU A 367 6.06 -1.05 -9.16
N LEU A 368 5.43 -0.63 -10.25
CA LEU A 368 6.06 0.20 -11.27
C LEU A 368 4.97 1.01 -11.98
N PRO A 369 4.88 2.34 -11.76
CA PRO A 369 3.79 3.15 -12.32
C PRO A 369 3.87 3.24 -13.85
N ILE A 370 5.08 3.41 -14.39
CA ILE A 370 5.35 3.40 -15.83
C ILE A 370 6.79 2.95 -16.10
N GLY A 371 6.95 1.85 -16.82
CA GLY A 371 8.20 1.14 -17.06
C GLY A 371 8.40 0.79 -18.53
N THR A 372 9.65 0.68 -19.00
CA THR A 372 9.93 -0.03 -20.26
C THR A 372 9.94 -1.54 -20.03
N ARG A 373 9.91 -2.35 -21.09
CA ARG A 373 9.99 -3.81 -20.95
C ARG A 373 11.24 -4.26 -20.18
N ALA A 374 12.41 -3.66 -20.48
CA ALA A 374 13.66 -4.00 -19.79
C ALA A 374 13.62 -3.68 -18.27
N GLU A 375 12.95 -2.59 -17.88
CA GLU A 375 12.75 -2.24 -16.46
C GLU A 375 11.79 -3.22 -15.78
N VAL A 376 10.71 -3.63 -16.47
CA VAL A 376 9.78 -4.66 -15.97
C VAL A 376 10.54 -5.97 -15.73
N ASP A 377 11.33 -6.43 -16.70
CA ASP A 377 12.06 -7.69 -16.57
C ASP A 377 13.12 -7.62 -15.47
N ARG A 378 13.74 -6.44 -15.24
CA ARG A 378 14.65 -6.22 -14.11
C ARG A 378 13.92 -6.31 -12.77
N VAL A 379 12.75 -5.69 -12.65
CA VAL A 379 11.91 -5.74 -11.44
C VAL A 379 11.43 -7.18 -11.18
N LEU A 380 10.98 -7.88 -12.21
CA LEU A 380 10.52 -9.27 -12.11
C LEU A 380 11.64 -10.21 -11.69
N ARG A 381 12.82 -10.15 -12.32
CA ARG A 381 14.00 -10.95 -11.92
C ARG A 381 14.48 -10.61 -10.51
N THR A 382 14.27 -9.37 -10.07
CA THR A 382 14.55 -9.00 -8.68
C THR A 382 13.59 -9.71 -7.74
N ILE A 383 12.29 -9.77 -8.05
CA ILE A 383 11.28 -10.37 -7.16
C ILE A 383 11.35 -11.90 -7.19
N TRP A 384 11.36 -12.48 -8.39
CA TRP A 384 11.38 -13.91 -8.68
C TRP A 384 12.49 -14.19 -9.72
N PRO A 385 13.74 -14.45 -9.27
CA PRO A 385 14.88 -14.71 -10.16
C PRO A 385 14.66 -15.85 -11.16
N GLY A 386 13.93 -16.90 -10.76
CA GLY A 386 13.62 -18.05 -11.62
C GLY A 386 12.50 -17.80 -12.65
N LEU A 387 11.89 -16.61 -12.66
CA LEU A 387 10.82 -16.30 -13.61
C LEU A 387 11.39 -15.81 -14.95
N ASP A 388 11.16 -16.58 -16.01
CA ASP A 388 11.25 -16.11 -17.39
C ASP A 388 9.86 -16.08 -18.04
N LEU A 389 9.35 -14.88 -18.31
CA LEU A 389 8.02 -14.71 -18.92
C LEU A 389 7.98 -15.08 -20.40
N ASP A 390 9.12 -15.01 -21.10
CA ASP A 390 9.17 -15.21 -22.54
C ASP A 390 9.35 -16.70 -22.90
N ALA A 391 9.87 -17.51 -21.98
CA ALA A 391 9.91 -18.96 -22.08
C ALA A 391 8.54 -19.64 -21.95
N ILE A 392 7.55 -18.97 -21.35
CA ILE A 392 6.23 -19.55 -21.07
C ILE A 392 5.39 -19.59 -22.35
N ALA A 393 5.10 -20.80 -22.84
CA ALA A 393 4.23 -21.02 -23.98
C ALA A 393 2.77 -20.64 -23.64
N ILE A 394 2.21 -19.69 -24.38
CA ILE A 394 0.84 -19.20 -24.17
C ILE A 394 -0.11 -19.86 -25.16
N THR A 395 -1.10 -20.56 -24.63
CA THR A 395 -2.23 -21.12 -25.36
C THR A 395 -3.29 -20.02 -25.55
N PRO A 396 -3.62 -19.62 -26.80
CA PRO A 396 -4.62 -18.59 -27.07
C PRO A 396 -6.05 -19.12 -26.89
N SER A 397 -7.02 -18.21 -26.70
CA SER A 397 -8.44 -18.58 -26.73
C SER A 397 -8.87 -19.06 -28.13
N PRO A 398 -9.78 -20.05 -28.22
CA PRO A 398 -10.27 -20.58 -29.50
C PRO A 398 -11.00 -19.52 -30.34
N GLN A 399 -11.03 -19.70 -31.67
CA GLN A 399 -11.62 -18.72 -32.60
C GLN A 399 -13.10 -18.38 -32.31
N ARG A 400 -13.86 -19.33 -31.77
CA ARG A 400 -15.26 -19.10 -31.37
C ARG A 400 -15.42 -18.08 -30.24
N ALA A 401 -14.37 -17.80 -29.48
CA ALA A 401 -14.35 -16.72 -28.49
C ALA A 401 -14.49 -15.33 -29.13
N ARG A 402 -14.30 -15.18 -30.45
CA ARG A 402 -14.53 -13.91 -31.17
C ARG A 402 -15.96 -13.38 -31.02
N TRP A 403 -16.95 -14.24 -30.79
CA TRP A 403 -18.33 -13.79 -30.54
C TRP A 403 -18.52 -13.07 -29.20
N VAL A 404 -17.68 -13.36 -28.21
CA VAL A 404 -17.75 -12.75 -26.87
C VAL A 404 -16.70 -11.65 -26.71
N GLN A 405 -15.54 -11.82 -27.35
CA GLN A 405 -14.39 -10.92 -27.24
C GLN A 405 -13.71 -10.69 -28.60
N PRO A 406 -14.38 -10.04 -29.56
CA PRO A 406 -13.91 -9.92 -30.94
C PRO A 406 -12.54 -9.24 -31.05
N LEU A 407 -12.31 -8.20 -30.24
CA LEU A 407 -11.09 -7.38 -30.28
C LEU A 407 -9.93 -7.94 -29.45
N ALA A 408 -10.19 -8.85 -28.50
CA ALA A 408 -9.16 -9.41 -27.62
C ALA A 408 -8.79 -10.86 -27.92
N GLN A 409 -9.52 -11.57 -28.79
CA GLN A 409 -9.34 -13.01 -28.96
C GLN A 409 -7.89 -13.44 -29.27
N GLY A 410 -7.16 -12.67 -30.09
CA GLY A 410 -5.75 -12.98 -30.40
C GLY A 410 -4.75 -12.69 -29.27
N TRP A 411 -5.17 -11.96 -28.24
CA TRP A 411 -4.33 -11.66 -27.06
C TRP A 411 -4.71 -12.49 -25.83
N VAL A 412 -6.00 -12.80 -25.66
CA VAL A 412 -6.47 -13.60 -24.53
C VAL A 412 -5.89 -15.00 -24.64
N GLY A 413 -5.32 -15.46 -23.55
CA GLY A 413 -4.66 -16.75 -23.48
C GLY A 413 -4.13 -17.01 -22.09
N TRP A 414 -3.52 -18.16 -21.93
CA TRP A 414 -2.98 -18.63 -20.68
C TRP A 414 -1.75 -19.51 -20.93
N GLY A 415 -0.85 -19.57 -19.97
CA GLY A 415 0.31 -20.44 -20.01
C GLY A 415 0.78 -20.70 -18.59
N TRP A 416 1.69 -21.64 -18.43
CA TRP A 416 2.22 -22.00 -17.13
C TRP A 416 3.66 -22.47 -17.30
N ASP A 417 4.37 -22.45 -16.19
CA ASP A 417 5.67 -23.07 -15.99
C ASP A 417 5.57 -24.04 -14.79
N GLY A 418 6.67 -24.61 -14.31
CA GLY A 418 6.69 -25.39 -13.07
C GLY A 418 6.36 -24.56 -11.82
N SER A 419 6.44 -23.23 -11.90
CA SER A 419 6.36 -22.34 -10.74
C SER A 419 5.17 -21.37 -10.76
N VAL A 420 4.75 -20.91 -11.94
CA VAL A 420 3.73 -19.86 -12.10
C VAL A 420 2.70 -20.19 -13.16
N LEU A 421 1.49 -19.70 -12.93
CA LEU A 421 0.44 -19.55 -13.91
C LEU A 421 0.44 -18.12 -14.46
N VAL A 422 0.37 -18.01 -15.79
CA VAL A 422 0.26 -16.74 -16.50
C VAL A 422 -1.08 -16.69 -17.23
N THR A 423 -1.83 -15.61 -17.04
CA THR A 423 -3.07 -15.36 -17.80
C THR A 423 -2.99 -14.01 -18.50
N ARG A 424 -3.50 -13.94 -19.72
CA ARG A 424 -3.56 -12.72 -20.55
C ARG A 424 -5.00 -12.39 -20.88
N MET A 425 -5.37 -11.13 -20.72
CA MET A 425 -6.73 -10.65 -21.00
C MET A 425 -6.77 -9.17 -21.38
N GLY A 426 -7.96 -8.70 -21.76
CA GLY A 426 -8.26 -7.30 -22.02
C GLY A 426 -7.99 -6.87 -23.46
N TRP A 427 -8.85 -5.98 -23.98
CA TRP A 427 -8.75 -5.45 -25.34
C TRP A 427 -8.16 -4.04 -25.34
N LEU A 428 -8.69 -3.14 -24.51
CA LEU A 428 -8.28 -1.75 -24.39
C LEU A 428 -6.99 -1.61 -23.58
N THR A 429 -6.93 -2.32 -22.46
CA THR A 429 -5.73 -2.50 -21.66
C THR A 429 -5.36 -3.96 -21.71
N ARG A 430 -4.21 -4.28 -22.30
CA ARG A 430 -3.67 -5.63 -22.30
C ARG A 430 -3.09 -5.91 -20.93
N THR A 431 -3.65 -6.88 -20.23
CA THR A 431 -3.22 -7.23 -18.88
C THR A 431 -2.70 -8.64 -18.87
N GLN A 432 -1.55 -8.86 -18.23
CA GLN A 432 -0.95 -10.16 -17.97
C GLN A 432 -0.82 -10.33 -16.45
N HIS A 433 -1.43 -11.39 -15.93
CA HIS A 433 -1.34 -11.74 -14.52
C HIS A 433 -0.35 -12.89 -14.35
N VAL A 434 0.49 -12.80 -13.32
CA VAL A 434 1.47 -13.82 -12.96
C VAL A 434 1.17 -14.24 -11.52
N VAL A 435 0.81 -15.50 -11.35
CA VAL A 435 0.39 -16.06 -10.05
C VAL A 435 1.21 -17.32 -9.79
N PRO A 436 2.02 -17.37 -8.72
CA PRO A 436 2.67 -18.61 -8.30
C PRO A 436 1.64 -19.68 -7.95
N HIS A 437 1.86 -20.93 -8.40
CA HIS A 437 0.96 -22.04 -8.10
C HIS A 437 0.74 -22.21 -6.59
N ALA A 438 1.81 -22.08 -5.81
CA ALA A 438 1.81 -22.15 -4.34
C ALA A 438 0.99 -21.03 -3.65
N ARG A 439 0.54 -20.00 -4.38
CA ARG A 439 -0.30 -18.90 -3.86
C ARG A 439 -1.76 -18.99 -4.30
N VAL A 440 -2.11 -20.00 -5.11
CA VAL A 440 -3.50 -20.27 -5.51
C VAL A 440 -4.25 -20.84 -4.31
N GLN A 441 -5.32 -20.17 -3.89
CA GLN A 441 -6.14 -20.61 -2.75
C GLN A 441 -7.39 -21.37 -3.21
N SER A 442 -8.05 -20.87 -4.24
CA SER A 442 -9.19 -21.57 -4.84
C SER A 442 -9.26 -21.30 -6.34
N LEU A 443 -9.88 -22.24 -7.04
CA LEU A 443 -10.13 -22.19 -8.47
C LEU A 443 -11.64 -22.29 -8.69
N ALA A 444 -12.17 -21.48 -9.59
CA ALA A 444 -13.57 -21.51 -9.95
C ALA A 444 -13.73 -21.62 -11.47
N LEU A 445 -14.52 -22.59 -11.93
CA LEU A 445 -14.93 -22.70 -13.32
C LEU A 445 -16.26 -21.98 -13.50
N GLN A 446 -16.28 -21.00 -14.41
CA GLN A 446 -17.47 -20.24 -14.75
C GLN A 446 -17.88 -20.52 -16.19
N GLN A 447 -19.12 -20.94 -16.36
CA GLN A 447 -19.71 -21.19 -17.68
C GLN A 447 -21.16 -20.70 -17.71
N GLY A 448 -21.36 -19.46 -18.16
CA GLY A 448 -22.69 -18.90 -18.41
C GLY A 448 -23.41 -19.56 -19.59
N PRO A 449 -24.70 -19.28 -19.80
CA PRO A 449 -25.52 -19.92 -20.84
C PRO A 449 -24.97 -19.69 -22.25
N LEU A 450 -24.52 -18.47 -22.55
CA LEU A 450 -23.91 -18.13 -23.85
C LEU A 450 -22.57 -18.85 -24.06
N LEU A 451 -21.73 -18.91 -23.02
CA LEU A 451 -20.46 -19.65 -23.05
C LEU A 451 -20.71 -21.15 -23.24
N ARG A 452 -21.73 -21.73 -22.58
CA ARG A 452 -22.13 -23.12 -22.77
C ARG A 452 -22.51 -23.41 -24.22
N LYS A 453 -23.29 -22.53 -24.86
CA LYS A 453 -23.67 -22.65 -26.28
C LYS A 453 -22.45 -22.60 -27.21
N LEU A 454 -21.46 -21.79 -26.88
CA LEU A 454 -20.19 -21.67 -27.62
C LEU A 454 -19.12 -22.71 -27.19
N ARG A 455 -19.46 -23.65 -26.28
CA ARG A 455 -18.51 -24.58 -25.64
C ARG A 455 -17.30 -23.88 -25.01
N LEU A 456 -17.49 -22.69 -24.47
CA LEU A 456 -16.46 -21.92 -23.78
C LEU A 456 -16.64 -22.02 -22.28
N ALA A 457 -15.56 -21.84 -21.52
CA ALA A 457 -15.59 -21.64 -20.08
C ALA A 457 -14.42 -20.75 -19.63
N SER A 458 -14.56 -20.10 -18.48
CA SER A 458 -13.53 -19.26 -17.88
C SER A 458 -13.08 -19.86 -16.56
N VAL A 459 -11.80 -19.82 -16.25
CA VAL A 459 -11.26 -20.29 -14.98
C VAL A 459 -10.76 -19.09 -14.19
N ALA A 460 -11.40 -18.81 -13.06
CA ALA A 460 -10.99 -17.78 -12.13
C ALA A 460 -10.06 -18.38 -11.07
N VAL A 461 -8.93 -17.71 -10.85
CA VAL A 461 -7.91 -18.08 -9.87
C VAL A 461 -7.98 -17.08 -8.73
N HIS A 462 -8.31 -17.57 -7.54
CA HIS A 462 -8.41 -16.73 -6.35
C HIS A 462 -7.18 -16.93 -5.48
N THR A 463 -6.56 -15.83 -5.10
CA THR A 463 -5.48 -15.77 -4.11
C THR A 463 -6.00 -15.14 -2.82
N THR A 464 -5.25 -15.30 -1.74
CA THR A 464 -5.61 -14.84 -0.37
C THR A 464 -6.01 -13.38 -0.27
N GLN A 465 -5.48 -12.52 -1.15
CA GLN A 465 -5.87 -11.12 -1.26
C GLN A 465 -5.96 -10.75 -2.74
N ALA A 466 -7.18 -10.83 -3.27
CA ALA A 466 -7.40 -10.80 -4.70
C ALA A 466 -7.17 -9.42 -5.32
N LEU A 467 -6.30 -9.40 -6.33
CA LEU A 467 -6.64 -8.78 -7.60
C LEU A 467 -7.92 -9.45 -8.09
N ALA A 468 -9.01 -8.71 -8.23
CA ALA A 468 -10.34 -9.27 -8.49
C ALA A 468 -10.48 -10.07 -9.81
N VAL A 469 -9.42 -10.21 -10.62
CA VAL A 469 -9.50 -10.79 -11.97
C VAL A 469 -8.21 -11.52 -12.36
N ASN A 470 -7.81 -12.59 -11.67
CA ASN A 470 -6.84 -13.53 -12.24
C ASN A 470 -7.63 -14.62 -12.99
N ALA A 471 -8.19 -14.31 -14.16
CA ALA A 471 -9.06 -15.24 -14.89
C ALA A 471 -8.46 -15.63 -16.25
N ALA A 472 -8.36 -16.93 -16.51
CA ALA A 472 -8.17 -17.45 -17.85
C ALA A 472 -9.56 -17.41 -18.54
N LEU A 473 -9.76 -16.45 -19.45
CA LEU A 473 -11.08 -16.16 -20.01
C LEU A 473 -11.35 -16.93 -21.31
N HIS A 474 -12.57 -17.45 -21.41
CA HIS A 474 -13.13 -17.98 -22.67
C HIS A 474 -12.25 -19.05 -23.33
N LEU A 475 -11.79 -20.02 -22.54
CA LEU A 475 -11.11 -21.22 -23.00
C LEU A 475 -12.11 -22.21 -23.59
N ASP A 476 -11.60 -23.19 -24.32
CA ASP A 476 -12.38 -24.39 -24.63
C ASP A 476 -12.88 -25.05 -23.33
N ALA A 477 -14.16 -25.44 -23.26
CA ALA A 477 -14.76 -25.94 -22.02
C ALA A 477 -14.05 -27.18 -21.47
N ASP A 478 -13.53 -28.06 -22.33
CA ASP A 478 -12.81 -29.25 -21.88
C ASP A 478 -11.38 -28.90 -21.46
N ALA A 479 -10.73 -28.00 -22.20
CA ALA A 479 -9.42 -27.46 -21.82
C ALA A 479 -9.48 -26.68 -20.49
N ALA A 480 -10.57 -25.94 -20.24
CA ALA A 480 -10.78 -25.19 -19.01
C ALA A 480 -10.94 -26.12 -17.79
N ARG A 481 -11.64 -27.25 -17.95
CA ARG A 481 -11.72 -28.28 -16.91
C ARG A 481 -10.38 -28.93 -16.66
N ALA A 482 -9.67 -29.32 -17.73
CA ALA A 482 -8.34 -29.90 -17.62
C ALA A 482 -7.35 -28.94 -16.93
N LEU A 483 -7.38 -27.66 -17.29
CA LEU A 483 -6.63 -26.60 -16.61
C LEU A 483 -6.95 -26.57 -15.12
N LEU A 484 -8.24 -26.51 -14.76
CA LEU A 484 -8.64 -26.38 -13.36
C LEU A 484 -8.09 -27.53 -12.52
N PHE A 485 -8.18 -28.78 -12.99
CA PHE A 485 -7.65 -29.93 -12.27
C PHE A 485 -6.12 -29.94 -12.23
N ALA A 486 -5.46 -29.65 -13.35
CA ALA A 486 -3.99 -29.58 -13.40
C ALA A 486 -3.46 -28.49 -12.47
N GLU A 487 -4.11 -27.33 -12.45
CA GLU A 487 -3.74 -26.21 -11.60
C GLU A 487 -4.03 -26.48 -10.12
N ALA A 488 -5.11 -27.20 -9.80
CA ALA A 488 -5.36 -27.65 -8.43
C ALA A 488 -4.26 -28.59 -7.93
N GLU A 489 -3.73 -29.45 -8.80
CA GLU A 489 -2.62 -30.34 -8.46
C GLU A 489 -1.29 -29.57 -8.30
N ARG A 490 -1.01 -28.62 -9.20
CA ARG A 490 0.16 -27.74 -9.09
C ARG A 490 0.09 -26.85 -7.86
N ALA A 491 -1.09 -26.36 -7.49
CA ALA A 491 -1.27 -25.57 -6.29
C ALA A 491 -0.99 -26.39 -5.02
N ARG A 492 -1.34 -27.68 -5.04
CA ARG A 492 -1.09 -28.61 -3.93
C ARG A 492 0.39 -29.00 -3.80
N SER A 493 1.06 -29.23 -4.93
CA SER A 493 2.45 -29.70 -4.98
C SER A 493 3.48 -28.55 -5.06
N GLY A 494 3.03 -27.35 -5.38
CA GLY A 494 3.85 -26.19 -5.65
C GLY A 494 4.61 -25.72 -4.42
N LYS A 495 5.93 -25.55 -4.57
CA LYS A 495 6.79 -24.89 -3.59
C LYS A 495 7.27 -23.56 -4.15
N LEU A 496 7.42 -22.57 -3.27
CA LEU A 496 7.95 -21.25 -3.67
C LEU A 496 9.46 -21.25 -3.88
N ASP A 497 10.16 -22.28 -3.41
CA ASP A 497 11.63 -22.33 -3.39
C ASP A 497 12.21 -22.19 -4.81
N GLY A 498 11.58 -22.82 -5.81
CA GLY A 498 11.98 -22.73 -7.21
C GLY A 498 11.89 -21.32 -7.82
N LEU A 499 11.05 -20.43 -7.25
CA LEU A 499 10.93 -19.04 -7.71
C LEU A 499 12.02 -18.13 -7.15
N PHE A 500 12.53 -18.47 -5.97
CA PHE A 500 13.51 -17.68 -5.24
C PHE A 500 14.94 -18.24 -5.37
N SER A 501 15.09 -19.50 -5.74
CA SER A 501 16.37 -20.06 -6.19
C SER A 501 16.76 -19.41 -7.51
N SER A 502 18.00 -18.94 -7.60
CA SER A 502 18.60 -18.58 -8.89
C SER A 502 18.66 -19.87 -9.71
N ALA A 503 18.31 -19.84 -11.00
CA ALA A 503 18.87 -20.86 -11.89
C ALA A 503 20.39 -20.66 -11.82
N GLU A 504 21.09 -21.64 -11.22
CA GLU A 504 22.55 -21.66 -11.17
C GLU A 504 23.17 -21.61 -12.57
#